data_AF-K5BIC8-F1
#
_entry.id   AF-K5BIC8-F1
#
_cell.length_a   1.000
_cell.length_b   1.000
_cell.length_c   1.000
_cell.angle_alpha   90.00
_cell.angle_beta   90.00
_cell.angle_gamma   90.00
#
_symmetry.space_group_name_H-M   'P 1'
#
loop_
_entity.id
_entity.type
_entity.pdbx_description
1 polymer ?
#
loop_
_entity_poly.entity_id
_entity_poly.type
_entity_poly.pdbx_seq_one_letter_code
_entity_poly.pdbx_strand_id
1 'polypeptide(L)'
;MTVGRSRAPDRDPSAPPPDWIHPLHGVHAPTRETPPRRPGSVRRTSSIDMTRDPGSLDPVYLRGRARDLYTAPDTIAKVLATAALTATVDMVPQVVQHLDVDPPVPGLHLVGARR
;
A
#
# COMPACT_ATOMS: atom_id res chain seq x y z
N MET A 1 -1.84 -60.79 -14.78
CA MET A 1 -2.81 -59.77 -14.32
C MET A 1 -2.08 -58.43 -14.37
N THR A 2 -2.34 -57.62 -15.38
CA THR A 2 -1.55 -56.42 -15.75
C THR A 2 -2.22 -55.18 -15.17
N VAL A 3 -1.47 -54.39 -14.39
CA VAL A 3 -1.96 -53.13 -13.80
C VAL A 3 -1.98 -52.04 -14.88
N GLY A 4 -3.17 -51.51 -15.17
CA GLY A 4 -3.38 -50.43 -16.13
C GLY A 4 -2.74 -49.13 -15.67
N ARG A 5 -1.94 -48.51 -16.54
CA ARG A 5 -1.35 -47.19 -16.30
C ARG A 5 -2.45 -46.13 -16.27
N SER A 6 -2.55 -45.41 -15.15
CA SER A 6 -3.40 -44.23 -15.00
C SER A 6 -3.01 -43.16 -16.04
N ARG A 7 -3.99 -42.68 -16.80
CA ARG A 7 -3.82 -41.61 -17.81
C ARG A 7 -3.56 -40.30 -17.07
N ALA A 8 -2.43 -39.66 -17.37
CA ALA A 8 -2.13 -38.31 -16.86
C ALA A 8 -3.24 -37.33 -17.28
N PRO A 9 -3.58 -36.34 -16.44
CA PRO A 9 -4.60 -35.35 -16.78
C PRO A 9 -4.23 -34.61 -18.07
N ASP A 10 -5.25 -34.35 -18.88
CA ASP A 10 -5.15 -33.63 -20.16
C ASP A 10 -4.48 -32.27 -19.92
N ARG A 11 -3.30 -32.07 -20.51
CA ARG A 11 -2.58 -30.79 -20.43
C ARG A 11 -3.20 -29.82 -21.42
N ASP A 12 -3.40 -28.58 -21.00
CA ASP A 12 -3.77 -27.49 -21.89
C ASP A 12 -2.67 -27.31 -22.95
N PRO A 13 -2.96 -27.52 -24.26
CA PRO A 13 -1.96 -27.47 -25.32
C PRO A 13 -1.41 -26.06 -25.57
N SER A 14 -1.98 -25.02 -24.96
CA SER A 14 -1.50 -23.64 -25.07
C SER A 14 -0.46 -23.24 -24.01
N ALA A 15 -0.20 -24.10 -23.01
CA ALA A 15 0.80 -23.83 -21.99
C ALA A 15 2.22 -24.01 -22.56
N PRO A 16 3.15 -23.04 -22.37
CA PRO A 16 4.52 -23.19 -22.84
C PRO A 16 5.22 -24.35 -22.10
N PRO A 17 6.17 -25.05 -22.76
CA PRO A 17 6.91 -26.13 -22.12
C PRO A 17 7.73 -25.60 -20.92
N PRO A 18 7.89 -26.40 -19.85
CA PRO A 18 8.47 -25.95 -18.56
C PRO A 18 9.89 -25.38 -18.66
N ASP A 19 10.62 -25.79 -19.68
CA ASP A 19 11.97 -25.39 -20.09
C ASP A 19 12.02 -24.04 -20.84
N TRP A 20 10.86 -23.43 -21.14
CA TRP A 20 10.74 -22.09 -21.73
C TRP A 20 10.79 -20.96 -20.69
N ILE A 21 10.74 -21.30 -19.41
CA ILE A 21 10.74 -20.33 -18.32
C ILE A 21 12.19 -19.89 -18.05
N HIS A 22 12.60 -18.78 -18.64
CA HIS A 22 13.93 -18.22 -18.43
C HIS A 22 14.12 -17.85 -16.93
N PRO A 23 15.17 -18.33 -16.25
CA PRO A 23 15.31 -18.22 -14.80
C PRO A 23 15.47 -16.78 -14.29
N LEU A 24 15.78 -15.83 -15.18
CA LEU A 24 15.91 -14.40 -14.85
C LEU A 24 14.67 -13.57 -15.22
N HIS A 25 13.66 -14.16 -15.84
CA HIS A 25 12.36 -13.49 -16.01
C HIS A 25 11.56 -13.68 -14.72
N GLY A 26 10.70 -12.72 -14.37
CA GLY A 26 10.10 -12.56 -13.03
C GLY A 26 9.22 -13.71 -12.51
N VAL A 27 8.16 -13.40 -11.76
CA VAL A 27 7.38 -14.43 -11.05
C VAL A 27 6.57 -15.28 -12.05
N HIS A 28 6.93 -16.56 -12.19
CA HIS A 28 6.27 -17.49 -13.13
C HIS A 28 5.07 -18.24 -12.54
N ALA A 29 4.93 -18.22 -11.21
CA ALA A 29 3.79 -18.74 -10.48
C ALA A 29 3.28 -17.66 -9.52
N PRO A 30 2.58 -16.63 -10.04
CA PRO A 30 2.07 -15.55 -9.22
C PRO A 30 1.10 -16.11 -8.17
N THR A 31 1.26 -15.67 -6.92
CA THR A 31 0.31 -15.98 -5.86
C THR A 31 -1.04 -15.38 -6.23
N ARG A 32 -2.10 -16.19 -6.16
CA ARG A 32 -3.47 -15.75 -6.48
C ARG A 32 -4.02 -14.73 -5.49
N GLU A 33 -3.49 -14.75 -4.27
CA GLU A 33 -3.96 -13.93 -3.17
C GLU A 33 -2.78 -13.39 -2.38
N THR A 34 -3.05 -12.35 -1.60
CA THR A 34 -2.10 -11.88 -0.61
C THR A 34 -1.98 -12.93 0.50
N PRO A 35 -0.77 -13.38 0.87
CA PRO A 35 -0.60 -14.32 1.98
C PRO A 35 -1.31 -13.83 3.26
N PRO A 36 -1.89 -14.75 4.06
CA PRO A 36 -2.57 -14.39 5.28
C PRO A 36 -1.61 -13.71 6.26
N ARG A 37 -2.14 -12.76 7.03
CA ARG A 37 -1.34 -12.01 8.00
C ARG A 37 -1.04 -12.89 9.21
N ARG A 38 0.16 -12.73 9.80
CA ARG A 38 0.52 -13.40 11.05
C ARG A 38 -0.43 -12.97 12.18
N PRO A 39 -1.05 -13.90 12.92
CA PRO A 39 -1.84 -13.56 14.11
C PRO A 39 -1.01 -12.79 15.15
N GLY A 40 -1.63 -11.79 15.79
CA GLY A 40 -0.97 -10.91 16.75
C GLY A 40 -0.13 -9.79 16.14
N SER A 41 -0.06 -9.67 14.80
CA SER A 41 0.71 -8.61 14.14
C SER A 41 -0.04 -7.28 14.07
N VAL A 42 0.71 -6.18 14.02
CA VAL A 42 0.19 -4.81 13.79
C VAL A 42 0.82 -4.25 12.51
N ARG A 43 0.04 -3.55 11.70
CA ARG A 43 0.51 -2.84 10.51
C ARG A 43 -0.13 -1.47 10.39
N ARG A 44 0.71 -0.44 10.20
CA ARG A 44 0.26 0.87 9.72
C ARG A 44 0.15 0.87 8.19
N THR A 45 -0.94 1.43 7.67
CA THR A 45 -1.07 1.79 6.25
C THR A 45 -1.41 3.25 6.16
N SER A 46 -0.67 4.01 5.36
CA SER A 46 -0.94 5.41 5.09
C SER A 46 -1.05 5.68 3.60
N SER A 47 -1.87 6.66 3.23
CA SER A 47 -1.90 7.28 1.91
C SER A 47 -1.79 8.79 2.07
N ILE A 48 -1.18 9.42 1.08
CA ILE A 48 -1.14 10.88 0.96
C ILE A 48 -1.55 11.20 -0.47
N ASP A 49 -2.67 11.88 -0.61
CA ASP A 49 -3.15 12.37 -1.89
C ASP A 49 -2.60 13.78 -2.09
N MET A 50 -2.08 14.06 -3.28
CA MET A 50 -1.53 15.35 -3.68
C MET A 50 -2.40 15.91 -4.79
N THR A 51 -3.03 17.06 -4.55
CA THR A 51 -3.92 17.71 -5.52
C THR A 51 -3.53 19.17 -5.74
N ARG A 52 -4.01 19.70 -6.86
CA ARG A 52 -3.89 21.11 -7.26
C ARG A 52 -5.21 21.55 -7.86
N ASP A 53 -5.49 22.85 -7.81
CA ASP A 53 -6.62 23.39 -8.53
C ASP A 53 -6.40 23.27 -10.05
N PRO A 54 -7.46 23.07 -10.86
CA PRO A 54 -7.32 22.95 -12.31
C PRO A 54 -6.56 24.13 -12.92
N GLY A 55 -5.53 23.85 -13.70
CA GLY A 55 -4.69 24.88 -14.33
C GLY A 55 -3.72 25.58 -13.39
N SER A 56 -3.68 25.24 -12.10
CA SER A 56 -2.73 25.80 -11.15
C SER A 56 -1.52 24.89 -10.91
N LEU A 57 -0.35 25.51 -10.81
CA LEU A 57 0.90 24.90 -10.36
C LEU A 57 1.23 25.26 -8.91
N ASP A 58 0.37 26.00 -8.19
CA ASP A 58 0.59 26.38 -6.79
C ASP A 58 -0.70 26.95 -6.12
N PRO A 59 -1.00 26.64 -4.85
CA PRO A 59 -0.32 25.70 -3.96
C PRO A 59 -0.61 24.23 -4.31
N VAL A 60 0.11 23.32 -3.64
CA VAL A 60 -0.26 21.90 -3.53
C VAL A 60 -1.07 21.68 -2.26
N TYR A 61 -2.17 20.95 -2.38
CA TYR A 61 -2.93 20.46 -1.24
C TYR A 61 -2.59 18.99 -0.99
N LEU A 62 -2.24 18.67 0.25
CA LEU A 62 -1.96 17.32 0.70
C LEU A 62 -3.08 16.84 1.62
N ARG A 63 -3.56 15.62 1.38
CA ARG A 63 -4.50 14.94 2.28
C ARG A 63 -3.95 13.57 2.66
N GLY A 64 -3.49 13.45 3.90
CA GLY A 64 -3.01 12.22 4.50
C GLY A 64 -4.09 11.48 5.26
N ARG A 65 -4.10 10.14 5.15
CA ARG A 65 -4.87 9.25 6.02
C ARG A 65 -4.04 8.02 6.36
N ALA A 66 -4.15 7.55 7.59
CA ALA A 66 -3.49 6.34 8.06
C ALA A 66 -4.37 5.55 9.02
N ARG A 67 -4.14 4.23 9.06
CA ARG A 67 -4.74 3.31 10.03
C ARG A 67 -3.74 2.26 10.47
N ASP A 68 -3.80 1.93 11.75
CA ASP A 68 -3.11 0.81 12.35
C ASP A 68 -4.07 -0.36 12.47
N LEU A 69 -3.79 -1.45 11.77
CA LEU A 69 -4.58 -2.66 11.81
C LEU A 69 -3.83 -3.73 12.61
N TYR A 70 -4.49 -4.22 13.65
CA TYR A 70 -4.11 -5.42 14.38
C TYR A 70 -4.80 -6.63 13.75
N THR A 71 -4.05 -7.69 13.47
CA THR A 71 -4.62 -9.00 13.10
C THR A 71 -4.77 -9.80 14.39
N ALA A 72 -6.01 -9.96 14.85
CA ALA A 72 -6.31 -10.72 16.05
C ALA A 72 -6.01 -12.23 15.88
N PRO A 73 -5.96 -13.00 16.98
CA PRO A 73 -5.72 -14.45 16.92
C PRO A 73 -6.72 -15.22 16.05
N ASP A 74 -7.95 -14.74 15.97
CA ASP A 74 -9.03 -15.23 15.10
C ASP A 74 -8.91 -14.74 13.64
N THR A 75 -7.80 -14.07 13.28
CA THR A 75 -7.48 -13.44 12.00
C THR A 75 -8.34 -12.23 11.61
N ILE A 76 -9.25 -11.79 12.48
CA ILE A 76 -10.06 -10.59 12.25
C ILE A 76 -9.18 -9.35 12.40
N ALA A 77 -9.29 -8.42 11.44
CA ALA A 77 -8.57 -7.15 11.49
C ALA A 77 -9.33 -6.14 12.37
N LYS A 78 -8.63 -5.54 13.34
CA LYS A 78 -9.15 -4.47 14.20
C LYS A 78 -8.34 -3.19 13.99
N VAL A 79 -9.01 -2.06 13.82
CA VAL A 79 -8.34 -0.75 13.84
C VAL A 79 -7.93 -0.42 15.27
N LEU A 80 -6.62 -0.21 15.48
CA LEU A 80 -6.08 0.24 16.76
C LEU A 80 -5.98 1.76 16.84
N ALA A 81 -5.63 2.40 15.73
CA ALA A 81 -5.47 3.85 15.65
C ALA A 81 -5.73 4.35 14.23
N THR A 82 -6.11 5.61 14.12
CA THR A 82 -6.20 6.35 12.86
C THR A 82 -5.38 7.63 12.97
N ALA A 83 -4.89 8.12 11.83
CA ALA A 83 -4.33 9.45 11.74
C ALA A 83 -4.76 10.11 10.44
N ALA A 84 -4.93 11.42 10.44
CA ALA A 84 -5.22 12.24 9.28
C ALA A 84 -4.32 13.47 9.28
N LEU A 85 -4.07 13.99 8.08
CA LEU A 85 -3.28 15.19 7.86
C LEU A 85 -3.90 15.98 6.71
N THR A 86 -3.96 17.30 6.87
CA THR A 86 -4.18 18.23 5.77
C THR A 86 -3.03 19.22 5.75
N ALA A 87 -2.44 19.47 4.59
CA ALA A 87 -1.41 20.49 4.45
C ALA A 87 -1.53 21.27 3.15
N THR A 88 -1.07 22.51 3.18
CA THR A 88 -0.94 23.37 1.99
C THR A 88 0.52 23.74 1.84
N VAL A 89 1.08 23.51 0.66
CA VAL A 89 2.49 23.74 0.36
C VAL A 89 2.60 24.69 -0.82
N ASP A 90 3.28 25.81 -0.59
CA ASP A 90 3.72 26.70 -1.66
C ASP A 90 5.00 26.11 -2.27
N MET A 91 4.94 25.74 -3.55
CA MET A 91 5.96 24.98 -4.24
C MET A 91 7.10 25.86 -4.75
N VAL A 92 6.88 27.16 -4.96
CA VAL A 92 7.93 28.10 -5.35
C VAL A 92 8.90 28.34 -4.18
N PRO A 93 8.45 28.81 -2.99
CA PRO A 93 9.32 28.94 -1.82
C PRO A 93 9.58 27.59 -1.13
N GLN A 94 8.88 26.51 -1.50
CA GLN A 94 8.93 25.18 -0.86
C GLN A 94 8.59 25.24 0.64
N VAL A 95 7.55 26.01 0.97
CA VAL A 95 7.12 26.26 2.35
C VAL A 95 5.77 25.63 2.60
N VAL A 96 5.64 24.90 3.71
CA VAL A 96 4.35 24.46 4.23
C VAL A 96 3.67 25.66 4.87
N GLN A 97 2.57 26.13 4.29
CA GLN A 97 1.82 27.28 4.78
C GLN A 97 0.81 26.89 5.86
N HIS A 98 0.25 25.70 5.74
CA HIS A 98 -0.74 25.18 6.67
C HIS A 98 -0.50 23.70 6.91
N LEU A 99 -0.70 23.27 8.16
CA LEU A 99 -0.62 21.88 8.58
C LEU A 99 -1.64 21.67 9.70
N ASP A 100 -2.55 20.73 9.48
CA ASP A 100 -3.51 20.24 10.46
C ASP A 100 -3.37 18.72 10.56
N VAL A 101 -3.45 18.19 11.78
CA VAL A 101 -3.35 16.75 12.05
C VAL A 101 -4.40 16.31 13.06
N ASP A 102 -4.90 15.10 12.86
CA ASP A 102 -5.81 14.42 13.78
C ASP A 102 -5.30 12.99 14.01
N PRO A 103 -5.09 12.53 15.25
CA PRO A 103 -5.21 13.29 16.49
C PRO A 103 -4.17 14.41 16.60
N PRO A 104 -4.46 15.50 17.34
CA PRO A 104 -3.52 16.60 17.53
C PRO A 104 -2.26 16.10 18.23
N VAL A 105 -1.09 16.54 17.74
CA VAL A 105 0.21 16.21 18.32
C VAL A 105 0.66 17.35 19.23
N PRO A 106 0.85 17.12 20.55
CA PRO A 106 1.31 18.16 21.47
C PRO A 106 2.62 18.80 21.02
N GLY A 107 2.66 20.13 21.02
CA GLY A 107 3.85 20.89 20.63
C GLY A 107 4.09 20.95 19.12
N LEU A 108 3.18 20.44 18.27
CA LEU A 108 3.30 20.59 16.82
C LEU A 108 3.13 22.05 16.42
N HIS A 109 4.15 22.60 15.76
CA HIS A 109 4.10 23.91 15.12
C HIS A 109 5.07 23.92 13.93
N LEU A 110 4.77 24.75 12.94
CA LEU A 110 5.65 24.97 11.81
C LEU A 110 6.86 25.81 12.25
N VAL A 111 8.04 25.42 11.79
CA VAL A 111 9.31 26.13 12.02
C VAL A 111 9.94 26.47 10.66
N GLY A 112 10.63 27.62 10.57
CA GLY A 112 11.22 28.09 9.32
C GLY A 112 10.51 29.33 8.76
N ALA A 113 10.63 29.52 7.44
CA ALA A 113 10.35 30.81 6.81
C ALA A 113 8.85 31.20 6.86
N ARG A 114 8.55 32.19 7.69
CA ARG A 114 7.61 33.27 7.34
C ARG A 114 8.46 34.41 6.80
N ARG A 115 8.34 34.73 5.51
CA ARG A 115 8.93 35.95 4.94
C ARG A 115 7.82 36.91 4.58
#